data_AF-A0A928HEP1-F1
#
_entry.id   AF-A0A928HEP1-F1
#
_cell.length_a   1.000
_cell.length_b   1.000
_cell.length_c   1.000
_cell.angle_alpha   90.00
_cell.angle_beta   90.00
_cell.angle_gamma   90.00
#
_symmetry.space_group_name_H-M   'P 1'
#
loop_
_entity.id
_entity.type
_entity.pdbx_description
1 polymer ?
#
loop_
_entity_poly.entity_id
_entity_poly.type
_entity_poly.pdbx_seq_one_letter_code
_entity_poly.pdbx_strand_id
1 'polypeptide(L)'
;MKLKISLLAALFFLPLAAFAAQGDPISVETTVIDVPTAETFDRYQVSFLTRTYDHGTVMESLDFGVFPRLNIGVSVAAHELLGSSDSVRVLDPDFQAKWKIYDGSLYLPAIAIGYDGRRYGYGYDETRKYRDTKHYLDDRKGGYLTLTREIFVPGFHATAGINFSDFDWSELYMFTGLYYNLAEKVGLLAEWDNIRNMRDSRLNLGARFYLHPSLALDAAVRRIGRGSESERILQIRYVTHF
;
A
#
# COMPACT_ATOMS: atom_id res chain seq x y z
N MET A 1 4.22 13.69 26.91
CA MET A 1 3.74 13.27 25.57
C MET A 1 4.84 12.63 24.70
N LYS A 2 6.05 13.18 24.63
CA LYS A 2 7.18 12.64 23.83
C LYS A 2 7.55 11.17 24.17
N LEU A 3 7.55 10.80 25.46
CA LEU A 3 7.90 9.43 25.90
C LEU A 3 6.89 8.35 25.45
N LYS A 4 5.61 8.70 25.30
CA LYS A 4 4.57 7.75 24.83
C LYS A 4 4.69 7.46 23.33
N ILE A 5 5.13 8.44 22.53
CA ILE A 5 5.33 8.29 21.09
C ILE A 5 6.60 7.46 20.80
N SER A 6 7.69 7.69 21.55
CA SER A 6 8.92 6.91 21.40
C SER A 6 8.76 5.44 21.79
N LEU A 7 7.98 5.13 22.84
CA LEU A 7 7.71 3.74 23.23
C LEU A 7 6.85 3.00 22.20
N LEU A 8 5.89 3.72 21.59
CA LEU A 8 5.01 3.18 20.55
C LEU A 8 5.74 2.97 19.23
N ALA A 9 6.65 3.87 18.85
CA ALA A 9 7.55 3.71 17.72
C ALA A 9 8.48 2.49 17.91
N ALA A 10 8.99 2.24 19.12
CA ALA A 10 9.79 1.05 19.41
C ALA A 10 8.98 -0.27 19.30
N LEU A 11 7.72 -0.27 19.75
CA LEU A 11 6.76 -1.37 19.52
C LEU A 11 6.42 -1.56 18.04
N PHE A 12 6.57 -0.53 17.22
CA PHE A 12 6.33 -0.52 15.78
C PHE A 12 7.42 -1.23 14.95
N PHE A 13 8.68 -1.07 15.36
CA PHE A 13 9.83 -1.72 14.70
C PHE A 13 10.17 -3.09 15.31
N LEU A 14 9.59 -3.43 16.46
CA LEU A 14 9.73 -4.73 17.12
C LEU A 14 9.45 -5.94 16.21
N PRO A 15 8.46 -5.93 15.29
CA PRO A 15 8.25 -7.03 14.35
C PRO A 15 9.47 -7.24 13.46
N LEU A 16 10.12 -6.16 12.98
CA LEU A 16 11.31 -6.25 12.13
C LEU A 16 12.55 -6.80 12.86
N ALA A 17 12.55 -6.77 14.19
CA ALA A 17 13.61 -7.34 15.01
C ALA A 17 13.46 -8.86 15.27
N ALA A 18 12.37 -9.49 14.83
CA ALA A 18 12.17 -10.93 14.95
C ALA A 18 13.13 -11.73 14.04
N PHE A 19 13.45 -12.97 14.44
CA PHE A 19 14.27 -13.89 13.66
C PHE A 19 13.59 -14.17 12.31
N ALA A 20 14.38 -14.07 11.24
CA ALA A 20 13.92 -14.32 9.88
C ALA A 20 13.78 -15.83 9.64
N ALA A 21 12.68 -16.23 9.01
CA ALA A 21 12.58 -17.51 8.33
C ALA A 21 13.13 -17.36 6.90
N GLN A 22 13.43 -18.49 6.25
CA GLN A 22 13.85 -18.52 4.85
C GLN A 22 12.65 -19.00 4.04
N GLY A 23 11.89 -18.08 3.45
CA GLY A 23 10.77 -18.36 2.57
C GLY A 23 11.12 -18.30 1.08
N ASP A 24 10.53 -19.20 0.28
CA ASP A 24 10.58 -19.18 -1.18
C ASP A 24 9.72 -18.03 -1.76
N PRO A 25 10.14 -17.37 -2.86
CA PRO A 25 9.46 -16.20 -3.39
C PRO A 25 8.31 -16.64 -4.32
N ILE A 26 7.13 -16.94 -3.77
CA ILE A 26 5.99 -17.37 -4.59
C ILE A 26 4.92 -16.25 -4.74
N SER A 27 5.02 -15.16 -3.97
CA SER A 27 4.26 -13.93 -4.26
C SER A 27 5.06 -12.69 -3.91
N VAL A 28 5.47 -11.92 -4.93
CA VAL A 28 6.10 -10.62 -4.71
C VAL A 28 5.02 -9.63 -4.31
N GLU A 29 4.85 -9.47 -3.02
CA GLU A 29 3.88 -8.57 -2.42
C GLU A 29 4.43 -7.14 -2.41
N THR A 30 4.22 -6.36 -3.48
CA THR A 30 4.77 -4.99 -3.60
C THR A 30 4.02 -3.97 -2.74
N THR A 31 2.78 -4.28 -2.35
CA THR A 31 1.90 -3.46 -1.51
C THR A 31 1.01 -4.37 -0.68
N VAL A 32 0.77 -4.02 0.59
CA VAL A 32 -0.15 -4.77 1.46
C VAL A 32 -1.60 -4.45 1.05
N ILE A 33 -2.13 -3.27 1.40
CA ILE A 33 -3.36 -2.73 0.80
C ILE A 33 -3.05 -1.32 0.25
N ASP A 34 -2.59 -0.42 1.11
CA ASP A 34 -2.09 0.92 0.79
C ASP A 34 -0.62 1.11 1.21
N VAL A 35 -0.12 0.27 2.12
CA VAL A 35 1.25 0.33 2.62
C VAL A 35 2.25 -0.31 1.65
N PRO A 36 3.33 0.39 1.26
CA PRO A 36 4.35 -0.18 0.40
C PRO A 36 5.27 -1.13 1.16
N THR A 37 5.66 -2.22 0.50
CA THR A 37 6.72 -3.12 0.95
C THR A 37 8.04 -2.81 0.24
N ALA A 38 9.13 -3.39 0.71
CA ALA A 38 10.43 -3.32 0.07
C ALA A 38 10.53 -4.20 -1.19
N GLU A 39 9.53 -5.04 -1.46
CA GLU A 39 9.54 -5.94 -2.60
C GLU A 39 9.24 -5.21 -3.91
N THR A 40 9.87 -5.72 -4.98
CA THR A 40 9.83 -5.16 -6.33
C THR A 40 9.63 -6.27 -7.35
N PHE A 41 8.91 -5.98 -8.42
CA PHE A 41 8.81 -6.85 -9.58
C PHE A 41 10.17 -7.06 -10.24
N ASP A 42 10.41 -8.28 -10.72
CA ASP A 42 11.62 -8.62 -11.45
C ASP A 42 11.64 -7.99 -12.85
N ARG A 43 12.82 -8.02 -13.48
CA ARG A 43 12.96 -7.52 -14.84
C ARG A 43 11.98 -8.24 -15.77
N TYR A 44 11.31 -7.47 -16.63
CA TYR A 44 10.31 -7.95 -17.58
C TYR A 44 8.96 -8.38 -16.98
N GLN A 45 8.72 -8.13 -15.70
CA GLN A 45 7.38 -8.29 -15.12
C GLN A 45 6.55 -7.02 -15.26
N VAL A 46 5.26 -7.20 -15.51
CA VAL A 46 4.25 -6.14 -15.50
C VAL A 46 3.09 -6.56 -14.61
N SER A 47 2.68 -5.66 -13.72
CA SER A 47 1.48 -5.79 -12.90
C SER A 47 0.40 -4.84 -13.40
N PHE A 48 -0.77 -5.40 -13.68
CA PHE A 48 -2.02 -4.71 -13.94
C PHE A 48 -2.86 -4.77 -12.67
N LEU A 49 -3.22 -3.62 -12.11
CA LEU A 49 -4.03 -3.52 -10.91
C LEU A 49 -5.28 -2.70 -11.20
N THR A 50 -6.42 -3.37 -11.17
CA THR A 50 -7.73 -2.73 -11.13
C THR A 50 -8.17 -2.65 -9.69
N ARG A 51 -8.43 -1.44 -9.18
CA ARG A 51 -8.87 -1.22 -7.81
C ARG A 51 -10.17 -0.44 -7.82
N THR A 52 -11.16 -0.94 -7.09
CA THR A 52 -12.42 -0.24 -6.82
C THR A 52 -12.50 0.09 -5.34
N TYR A 53 -12.91 1.32 -5.04
CA TYR A 53 -13.01 1.82 -3.67
C TYR A 53 -14.08 2.92 -3.60
N ASP A 54 -14.08 3.68 -2.51
CA ASP A 54 -15.16 4.60 -2.14
C ASP A 54 -15.72 5.45 -3.30
N HIS A 55 -17.04 5.70 -3.21
CA HIS A 55 -17.82 6.48 -4.17
C HIS A 55 -17.78 5.99 -5.62
N GLY A 56 -17.64 4.68 -5.81
CA GLY A 56 -17.65 4.10 -7.16
C GLY A 56 -16.41 4.43 -7.97
N THR A 57 -15.31 4.73 -7.27
CA THR A 57 -14.04 5.06 -7.90
C THR A 57 -13.37 3.80 -8.40
N VAL A 58 -12.90 3.84 -9.65
CA VAL A 58 -12.10 2.77 -10.25
C VAL A 58 -10.74 3.34 -10.63
N MET A 59 -9.68 2.68 -10.20
CA MET A 59 -8.30 3.01 -10.52
C MET A 59 -7.65 1.86 -11.26
N GLU A 60 -7.01 2.17 -12.37
CA GLU A 60 -6.15 1.28 -13.13
C GLU A 60 -4.70 1.67 -12.89
N SER A 61 -3.85 0.71 -12.55
CA SER A 61 -2.42 0.92 -12.31
C SER A 61 -1.60 -0.11 -13.07
N LEU A 62 -0.53 0.38 -13.70
CA LEU A 62 0.45 -0.39 -14.43
C LEU A 62 1.81 -0.21 -13.76
N ASP A 63 2.43 -1.30 -13.34
CA ASP A 63 3.74 -1.30 -12.70
C ASP A 63 4.70 -2.24 -13.43
N PHE A 64 5.86 -1.72 -13.81
CA PHE A 64 6.86 -2.38 -14.65
C PHE A 64 8.16 -2.61 -13.89
N GLY A 65 8.68 -3.83 -13.94
CA GLY A 65 10.06 -4.14 -13.59
C GLY A 65 11.02 -3.80 -14.73
N VAL A 66 11.48 -2.54 -14.77
CA VAL A 66 12.32 -2.03 -15.86
C VAL A 66 13.76 -2.54 -15.74
N PHE A 67 14.27 -2.58 -14.51
CA PHE A 67 15.62 -3.05 -14.18
C PHE A 67 15.54 -3.86 -12.88
N PRO A 68 16.45 -4.81 -12.60
CA PRO A 68 16.48 -5.50 -11.32
C PRO A 68 16.39 -4.51 -10.16
N ARG A 69 15.46 -4.73 -9.23
CA ARG A 69 15.17 -3.87 -8.08
C ARG A 69 14.57 -2.49 -8.37
N LEU A 70 14.29 -2.15 -9.63
CA LEU A 70 13.70 -0.87 -10.01
C LEU A 70 12.35 -1.08 -10.68
N ASN A 71 11.30 -0.53 -10.06
CA ASN A 71 9.97 -0.49 -10.64
C ASN A 71 9.56 0.94 -10.95
N ILE A 72 8.87 1.09 -12.08
CA ILE A 72 8.23 2.34 -12.51
C ILE A 72 6.79 2.00 -12.83
N GLY A 73 5.87 2.92 -12.59
CA GLY A 73 4.50 2.71 -12.99
C GLY A 73 3.73 4.01 -13.21
N VAL A 74 2.55 3.84 -13.77
CA VAL A 74 1.56 4.88 -14.00
C VAL A 74 0.20 4.38 -13.51
N SER A 75 -0.66 5.29 -13.09
CA SER A 75 -2.03 4.96 -12.71
C SER A 75 -2.99 6.07 -13.12
N VAL A 76 -4.23 5.68 -13.40
CA VAL A 76 -5.32 6.60 -13.75
C VAL A 76 -6.55 6.16 -12.98
N ALA A 77 -7.30 7.11 -12.44
CA ALA A 77 -8.53 6.84 -11.71
C ALA A 77 -9.72 7.60 -12.31
N ALA A 78 -10.91 7.02 -12.20
CA ALA A 78 -12.17 7.63 -12.57
C ALA A 78 -13.15 7.53 -11.40
N HIS A 79 -13.71 8.67 -10.99
CA HIS A 79 -14.71 8.77 -9.94
C HIS A 79 -16.11 8.60 -10.48
N GLU A 80 -16.97 8.04 -9.63
CA GLU A 80 -18.39 7.79 -9.94
C GLU A 80 -18.58 6.97 -11.21
N LEU A 81 -17.58 6.17 -11.59
CA LEU A 81 -17.65 5.28 -12.75
C LEU A 81 -18.61 4.11 -12.48
N LEU A 82 -18.64 3.64 -11.23
CA LEU A 82 -19.56 2.61 -10.76
C LEU A 82 -20.65 3.26 -9.90
N GLY A 83 -21.91 3.11 -10.28
CA GLY A 83 -23.05 3.61 -9.52
C GLY A 83 -24.12 4.21 -10.42
N SER A 84 -24.95 5.06 -9.83
CA SER A 84 -26.08 5.72 -10.50
C SER A 84 -25.84 7.21 -10.74
N SER A 85 -24.58 7.66 -10.69
CA SER A 85 -24.24 9.06 -10.96
C SER A 85 -24.06 9.24 -12.46
N ASP A 86 -24.53 10.38 -12.98
CA ASP A 86 -24.37 10.75 -14.39
C ASP A 86 -23.07 11.53 -14.65
N SER A 87 -22.30 11.86 -13.60
CA SER A 87 -21.10 12.70 -13.68
C SER A 87 -19.80 11.93 -13.46
N VAL A 88 -19.44 11.05 -14.41
CA VAL A 88 -18.13 10.39 -14.40
C VAL A 88 -17.01 11.41 -14.56
N ARG A 89 -16.01 11.38 -13.68
CA ARG A 89 -14.84 12.27 -13.74
C ARG A 89 -13.55 11.48 -13.75
N VAL A 90 -12.77 11.68 -14.81
CA VAL A 90 -11.42 11.12 -14.94
C VAL A 90 -10.43 12.03 -14.22
N LEU A 91 -9.57 11.45 -13.40
CA LEU A 91 -8.48 12.13 -12.71
C LEU A 91 -7.22 12.20 -13.58
N ASP A 92 -6.34 13.14 -13.24
CA ASP A 92 -5.00 13.21 -13.80
C ASP A 92 -4.20 11.92 -13.51
N PRO A 93 -3.33 11.49 -14.44
CA PRO A 93 -2.48 10.34 -14.23
C PRO A 93 -1.50 10.59 -13.07
N ASP A 94 -1.32 9.57 -12.24
CA ASP A 94 -0.33 9.55 -11.17
C ASP A 94 0.84 8.63 -11.56
N PHE A 95 2.03 8.97 -11.06
CA PHE A 95 3.26 8.21 -11.32
C PHE A 95 3.76 7.56 -10.05
N GLN A 96 4.42 6.42 -10.23
CA GLN A 96 5.07 5.70 -9.15
C GLN A 96 6.45 5.22 -9.56
N ALA A 97 7.36 5.20 -8.59
CA ALA A 97 8.70 4.67 -8.74
C ALA A 97 9.12 3.99 -7.45
N LYS A 98 9.77 2.84 -7.54
CA LYS A 98 10.30 2.12 -6.37
C LYS A 98 11.66 1.56 -6.70
N TRP A 99 12.61 1.77 -5.80
CA TRP A 99 13.94 1.19 -5.88
C TRP A 99 14.25 0.40 -4.59
N LYS A 100 14.40 -0.91 -4.73
CA LYS A 100 14.91 -1.79 -3.67
C LYS A 100 16.43 -1.63 -3.57
N ILE A 101 16.87 -0.94 -2.52
CA ILE A 101 18.28 -0.64 -2.26
C ILE A 101 19.00 -1.91 -1.79
N TYR A 102 18.31 -2.71 -0.96
CA TYR A 102 18.89 -3.88 -0.32
C TYR A 102 17.87 -5.00 -0.23
N ASP A 103 18.27 -6.22 -0.61
CA ASP A 103 17.38 -7.39 -0.65
C ASP A 103 17.05 -7.96 0.73
N GLY A 104 17.73 -7.49 1.77
CA GLY A 104 17.63 -8.06 3.10
C GLY A 104 18.67 -9.15 3.33
N SER A 105 18.86 -9.49 4.60
CA SER A 105 19.67 -10.61 5.06
C SER A 105 19.09 -11.19 6.34
N LEU A 106 19.79 -12.19 6.90
CA LEU A 106 19.46 -12.75 8.21
C LEU A 106 19.46 -11.71 9.34
N TYR A 107 20.18 -10.60 9.20
CA TYR A 107 20.28 -9.57 10.25
C TYR A 107 19.58 -8.25 9.89
N LEU A 108 19.50 -7.91 8.61
CA LEU A 108 18.93 -6.64 8.15
C LEU A 108 17.67 -6.88 7.30
N PRO A 109 16.57 -6.12 7.51
CA PRO A 109 15.41 -6.20 6.64
C PRO A 109 15.74 -5.72 5.22
N ALA A 110 14.92 -6.12 4.24
CA ALA A 110 14.96 -5.54 2.92
C ALA A 110 14.62 -4.05 3.00
N ILE A 111 15.29 -3.22 2.20
CA ILE A 111 15.15 -1.77 2.23
C ILE A 111 14.78 -1.29 0.83
N ALA A 112 13.71 -0.51 0.73
CA ALA A 112 13.37 0.21 -0.49
C ALA A 112 13.03 1.67 -0.20
N ILE A 113 13.27 2.48 -1.21
CA ILE A 113 12.76 3.85 -1.29
C ILE A 113 11.87 3.97 -2.51
N GLY A 114 10.91 4.88 -2.47
CA GLY A 114 10.07 5.10 -3.62
C GLY A 114 9.27 6.37 -3.53
N TYR A 115 8.50 6.59 -4.59
CA TYR A 115 7.48 7.60 -4.69
C TYR A 115 6.20 6.92 -5.14
N ASP A 116 5.11 7.16 -4.44
CA ASP A 116 3.78 6.68 -4.82
C ASP A 116 2.80 7.85 -4.80
N GLY A 117 2.48 8.31 -6.02
CA GLY A 117 1.56 9.41 -6.25
C GLY A 117 0.09 9.00 -6.29
N ARG A 118 -0.22 7.70 -6.19
CA ARG A 118 -1.60 7.20 -6.27
C ARG A 118 -2.48 7.85 -5.21
N ARG A 119 -3.64 8.33 -5.65
CA ARG A 119 -4.68 8.85 -4.76
C ARG A 119 -5.52 7.69 -4.27
N TYR A 120 -5.31 7.28 -3.02
CA TYR A 120 -5.97 6.10 -2.48
C TYR A 120 -7.39 6.37 -1.97
N GLY A 121 -7.80 7.62 -1.80
CA GLY A 121 -9.18 7.95 -1.41
C GLY A 121 -9.59 9.33 -1.87
N TYR A 122 -10.86 9.62 -1.60
CA TYR A 122 -11.57 10.76 -2.15
C TYR A 122 -12.25 11.53 -1.03
N GLY A 123 -11.89 12.80 -0.87
CA GLY A 123 -12.60 13.70 0.02
C GLY A 123 -13.50 14.65 -0.77
N TYR A 124 -14.80 14.64 -0.47
CA TYR A 124 -15.74 15.68 -0.88
C TYR A 124 -15.95 16.67 0.28
N ASP A 125 -16.12 17.95 -0.05
CA ASP A 125 -16.83 18.90 0.81
C ASP A 125 -18.35 18.59 0.76
N GLU A 126 -19.12 19.01 1.76
CA GLU A 126 -20.57 18.85 1.92
C GLU A 126 -21.39 19.30 0.69
N THR A 127 -20.76 20.07 -0.21
CA THR A 127 -21.35 20.65 -1.43
C THR A 127 -20.96 19.96 -2.75
N ARG A 128 -20.30 18.80 -2.73
CA ARG A 128 -19.87 18.03 -3.93
C ARG A 128 -18.99 18.81 -4.93
N LYS A 129 -18.40 19.93 -4.51
CA LYS A 129 -17.49 20.72 -5.34
C LYS A 129 -16.05 20.28 -5.10
N TYR A 130 -15.35 19.95 -6.18
CA TYR A 130 -13.91 19.75 -6.18
C TYR A 130 -13.24 21.03 -5.70
N ARG A 131 -12.50 20.95 -4.60
CA ARG A 131 -11.60 22.02 -4.20
C ARG A 131 -10.23 21.42 -4.02
N ASP A 132 -9.28 21.95 -4.80
CA ASP A 132 -7.85 21.69 -4.73
C ASP A 132 -7.28 22.21 -3.40
N THR A 133 -7.74 21.61 -2.30
CA THR A 133 -7.37 21.96 -0.94
C THR A 133 -6.62 20.76 -0.38
N LYS A 134 -5.41 21.01 0.10
CA LYS A 134 -4.46 20.02 0.66
C LYS A 134 -5.12 18.93 1.53
N HIS A 135 -6.19 19.25 2.27
CA HIS A 135 -6.91 18.31 3.13
C HIS A 135 -7.68 17.18 2.41
N TYR A 136 -7.96 17.32 1.10
CA TYR A 136 -8.70 16.33 0.32
C TYR A 136 -7.80 15.42 -0.53
N LEU A 137 -6.50 15.75 -0.60
CA LEU A 137 -5.45 15.03 -1.32
C LEU A 137 -4.60 14.12 -0.41
N ASP A 138 -4.92 14.07 0.89
CA ASP A 138 -4.15 13.46 2.01
C ASP A 138 -4.13 11.91 1.99
N ASP A 139 -4.35 11.31 0.82
CA ASP A 139 -4.30 9.86 0.58
C ASP A 139 -3.16 9.46 -0.36
N ARG A 140 -2.28 10.40 -0.74
CA ARG A 140 -1.03 10.09 -1.44
C ARG A 140 0.05 9.74 -0.42
N LYS A 141 0.85 8.71 -0.71
CA LYS A 141 2.02 8.39 0.10
C LYS A 141 3.13 9.41 -0.12
N GLY A 142 3.29 9.87 -1.36
CA GLY A 142 4.41 10.71 -1.77
C GLY A 142 5.72 9.92 -1.73
N GLY A 143 6.80 10.56 -1.28
CA GLY A 143 8.09 9.89 -1.10
C GLY A 143 8.08 8.99 0.14
N TYR A 144 8.61 7.78 0.06
CA TYR A 144 8.64 6.85 1.18
C TYR A 144 9.95 6.06 1.29
N LEU A 145 10.21 5.58 2.50
CA LEU A 145 11.21 4.58 2.83
C LEU A 145 10.51 3.44 3.55
N THR A 146 10.77 2.21 3.13
CA THR A 146 10.12 1.02 3.67
C THR A 146 11.13 -0.09 3.95
N LEU A 147 10.89 -0.79 5.05
CA LEU A 147 11.66 -1.92 5.53
C LEU A 147 10.75 -3.13 5.58
N THR A 148 11.09 -4.23 4.92
CA THR A 148 10.27 -5.45 4.91
C THR A 148 11.09 -6.67 5.28
N ARG A 149 10.50 -7.58 6.05
CA ARG A 149 11.15 -8.81 6.49
C ARG A 149 10.11 -9.90 6.79
N GLU A 150 10.48 -11.15 6.51
CA GLU A 150 9.78 -12.32 7.00
C GLU A 150 10.07 -12.55 8.49
N ILE A 151 9.04 -12.80 9.29
CA ILE A 151 9.10 -12.82 10.75
C ILE A 151 8.39 -14.06 11.30
N PHE A 152 8.94 -14.66 12.35
CA PHE A 152 8.39 -15.78 13.12
C PHE A 152 8.18 -17.11 12.36
N VAL A 153 7.41 -17.11 11.27
CA VAL A 153 7.02 -18.29 10.49
C VAL A 153 7.16 -18.01 8.99
N PRO A 154 7.48 -19.03 8.16
CA PRO A 154 7.50 -18.87 6.71
C PRO A 154 6.16 -18.37 6.16
N GLY A 155 6.23 -17.42 5.24
CA GLY A 155 5.11 -16.73 4.62
C GLY A 155 4.54 -15.58 5.45
N PHE A 156 5.00 -15.34 6.69
CA PHE A 156 4.55 -14.21 7.51
C PHE A 156 5.54 -13.06 7.45
N HIS A 157 5.11 -11.94 6.89
CA HIS A 157 5.96 -10.80 6.64
C HIS A 157 5.45 -9.56 7.37
N ALA A 158 6.40 -8.75 7.81
CA ALA A 158 6.16 -7.44 8.35
C ALA A 158 6.86 -6.39 7.50
N THR A 159 6.17 -5.26 7.33
CA THR A 159 6.71 -4.05 6.74
C THR A 159 6.51 -2.87 7.67
N ALA A 160 7.47 -1.96 7.72
CA ALA A 160 7.33 -0.70 8.41
C ALA A 160 8.16 0.38 7.72
N GLY A 161 7.72 1.63 7.84
CA GLY A 161 8.39 2.71 7.14
C GLY A 161 7.82 4.08 7.44
N ILE A 162 8.31 5.02 6.67
CA ILE A 162 7.94 6.42 6.73
C ILE A 162 7.59 6.94 5.34
N ASN A 163 6.66 7.87 5.28
CA ASN A 163 6.29 8.57 4.06
C ASN A 163 6.17 10.08 4.28
N PHE A 164 6.41 10.83 3.21
CA PHE A 164 6.38 12.28 3.14
C PHE A 164 5.45 12.65 1.99
N SER A 165 4.27 13.14 2.34
CA SER A 165 3.35 13.70 1.35
C SER A 165 3.98 14.96 0.74
N ASP A 166 3.96 15.06 -0.60
CA ASP A 166 4.50 16.18 -1.39
C ASP A 166 5.93 16.67 -1.05
N PHE A 167 6.77 15.80 -0.49
CA PHE A 167 8.13 16.14 -0.03
C PHE A 167 8.17 17.26 1.03
N ASP A 168 7.07 17.48 1.75
CA ASP A 168 6.99 18.41 2.88
C ASP A 168 7.35 17.67 4.18
N TRP A 169 8.44 18.07 4.83
CA TRP A 169 8.89 17.48 6.11
C TRP A 169 7.88 17.67 7.25
N SER A 170 6.95 18.63 7.12
CA SER A 170 5.87 18.82 8.08
C SER A 170 4.73 17.80 7.92
N GLU A 171 4.75 16.99 6.86
CA GLU A 171 3.82 15.92 6.50
C GLU A 171 4.50 14.53 6.54
N LEU A 172 5.40 14.33 7.51
CA LEU A 172 5.97 13.02 7.82
C LEU A 172 4.92 12.13 8.51
N TYR A 173 4.69 10.97 7.92
CA TYR A 173 3.81 9.92 8.44
C TYR A 173 4.59 8.61 8.58
N MET A 174 4.18 7.77 9.54
CA MET A 174 4.69 6.41 9.69
C MET A 174 3.61 5.40 9.27
N PHE A 175 4.05 4.21 8.87
CA PHE A 175 3.16 3.11 8.55
C PHE A 175 3.78 1.76 8.94
N THR A 176 2.92 0.76 9.12
CA THR A 176 3.30 -0.66 9.20
C THR A 176 2.25 -1.52 8.52
N GLY A 177 2.68 -2.68 8.06
CA GLY A 177 1.84 -3.71 7.50
C GLY A 177 2.33 -5.08 7.92
N LEU A 178 1.40 -6.01 7.98
CA LEU A 178 1.60 -7.42 8.19
C LEU A 178 0.86 -8.14 7.06
N TYR A 179 1.51 -9.11 6.44
CA TYR A 179 0.85 -10.00 5.51
C TYR A 179 1.29 -11.44 5.74
N TYR A 180 0.34 -12.36 5.71
CA TYR A 180 0.60 -13.78 5.93
C TYR A 180 0.02 -14.61 4.79
N ASN A 181 0.88 -15.34 4.08
CA ASN A 181 0.48 -16.21 2.98
C ASN A 181 0.21 -17.63 3.48
N LEU A 182 -1.08 -17.99 3.61
CA LEU A 182 -1.51 -19.32 3.98
C LEU A 182 -1.61 -20.22 2.74
N ALA A 183 -0.72 -21.21 2.69
CA ALA A 183 -0.74 -22.31 1.72
C ALA A 183 -0.86 -21.83 0.26
N GLU A 184 -0.25 -20.69 -0.08
CA GLU A 184 -0.21 -20.08 -1.42
C GLU A 184 -1.59 -19.81 -2.06
N LYS A 185 -2.67 -19.87 -1.27
CA LYS A 185 -4.05 -19.68 -1.75
C LYS A 185 -4.72 -18.46 -1.16
N VAL A 186 -4.42 -18.15 0.09
CA VAL A 186 -5.03 -17.03 0.81
C VAL A 186 -3.94 -16.23 1.53
N GLY A 187 -3.87 -14.93 1.25
CA GLY A 187 -3.07 -13.96 2.00
C GLY A 187 -3.95 -13.23 3.00
N LEU A 188 -3.57 -13.16 4.27
CA LEU A 188 -4.19 -12.27 5.25
C LEU A 188 -3.39 -10.97 5.29
N LEU A 189 -4.09 -9.84 5.22
CA LEU A 189 -3.50 -8.52 5.12
C LEU A 189 -3.96 -7.67 6.30
N ALA A 190 -3.02 -7.01 6.96
CA ALA A 190 -3.31 -6.04 7.99
C ALA A 190 -2.35 -4.87 7.87
N GLU A 191 -2.84 -3.65 7.95
CA GLU A 191 -1.98 -2.47 7.93
C GLU A 191 -2.49 -1.40 8.89
N TRP A 192 -1.53 -0.64 9.39
CA TRP A 192 -1.77 0.55 10.16
C TRP A 192 -0.99 1.68 9.52
N ASP A 193 -1.72 2.66 9.02
CA ASP A 193 -1.23 3.70 8.14
C ASP A 193 -1.56 5.11 8.67
N ASN A 194 -0.93 6.14 8.10
CA ASN A 194 -1.10 7.55 8.46
C ASN A 194 -0.78 7.86 9.93
N ILE A 195 0.28 7.24 10.45
CA ILE A 195 0.59 7.27 11.88
C ILE A 195 1.43 8.49 12.19
N ARG A 196 0.73 9.55 12.56
CA ARG A 196 1.28 10.76 13.16
C ARG A 196 0.65 11.02 14.53
N ASN A 197 -0.67 10.86 14.60
CA ASN A 197 -1.48 10.92 15.80
C ASN A 197 -2.46 9.74 15.82
N MET A 198 -2.80 9.22 17.00
CA MET A 198 -3.78 8.13 17.16
C MET A 198 -5.12 8.44 16.49
N ARG A 199 -5.56 9.70 16.59
CA ARG A 199 -6.84 10.18 16.06
C ARG A 199 -6.92 10.18 14.54
N ASP A 200 -5.82 10.21 13.81
CA ASP A 200 -5.83 10.33 12.34
C ASP A 200 -5.24 9.08 11.65
N SER A 201 -4.79 8.12 12.45
CA SER A 201 -4.23 6.84 12.02
C SER A 201 -5.30 5.84 11.55
N ARG A 202 -4.99 5.04 10.54
CA ARG A 202 -5.97 4.21 9.82
C ARG A 202 -5.61 2.75 9.96
N LEU A 203 -6.53 1.94 10.48
CA LEU A 203 -6.40 0.50 10.54
C LEU A 203 -7.15 -0.11 9.36
N ASN A 204 -6.46 -0.89 8.54
CA ASN A 204 -7.05 -1.56 7.38
C ASN A 204 -6.76 -3.05 7.47
N LEU A 205 -7.73 -3.87 7.11
CA LEU A 205 -7.62 -5.32 7.08
C LEU A 205 -8.10 -5.83 5.74
N GLY A 206 -7.54 -6.93 5.27
CA GLY A 206 -7.96 -7.53 4.01
C GLY A 206 -7.58 -9.00 3.91
N ALA A 207 -8.10 -9.61 2.86
CA ALA A 207 -7.74 -10.94 2.43
C ALA A 207 -7.47 -10.91 0.93
N ARG A 208 -6.39 -11.57 0.52
CA ARG A 208 -5.98 -11.83 -0.85
C ARG A 208 -6.29 -13.27 -1.19
N PHE A 209 -6.90 -13.51 -2.34
CA PHE A 209 -7.19 -14.83 -2.87
C PHE A 209 -6.41 -15.02 -4.16
N TYR A 210 -5.50 -15.99 -4.17
CA TYR A 210 -4.72 -16.34 -5.36
C TYR A 210 -5.54 -17.31 -6.22
N LEU A 211 -6.15 -16.77 -7.28
CA LEU A 211 -6.97 -17.56 -8.22
C LEU A 211 -6.09 -18.30 -9.23
N HIS A 212 -4.94 -17.73 -9.56
CA HIS A 212 -3.88 -18.28 -10.41
C HIS A 212 -2.53 -17.74 -9.91
N PRO A 213 -1.38 -18.38 -10.18
CA PRO A 213 -0.06 -17.81 -9.86
C PRO A 213 0.18 -16.38 -10.38
N SER A 214 -0.58 -15.98 -11.40
CA SER A 214 -0.53 -14.66 -12.04
C SER A 214 -1.72 -13.77 -11.70
N LEU A 215 -2.74 -14.27 -11.00
CA LEU A 215 -4.01 -13.55 -10.77
C LEU A 215 -4.42 -13.63 -9.30
N ALA A 216 -4.53 -12.47 -8.68
CA ALA A 216 -5.00 -12.32 -7.30
C ALA A 216 -6.22 -11.41 -7.23
N LEU A 217 -7.12 -11.73 -6.31
CA LEU A 217 -8.30 -10.95 -5.95
C LEU A 217 -8.19 -10.53 -4.49
N ASP A 218 -8.26 -9.23 -4.21
CA ASP A 218 -8.17 -8.69 -2.86
C ASP A 218 -9.49 -8.10 -2.43
N ALA A 219 -9.94 -8.49 -1.25
CA ALA A 219 -11.04 -7.84 -0.55
C ALA A 219 -10.50 -7.23 0.73
N ALA A 220 -10.60 -5.91 0.87
CA ALA A 220 -10.11 -5.18 2.01
C ALA A 220 -11.15 -4.21 2.56
N VAL A 221 -11.02 -3.89 3.84
CA VAL A 221 -11.77 -2.85 4.53
C VAL A 221 -10.77 -1.88 5.12
N ARG A 222 -10.93 -0.61 4.79
CA ARG A 222 -10.09 0.48 5.29
C ARG A 222 -10.84 1.32 6.32
N ARG A 223 -10.08 1.98 7.20
CA ARG A 223 -10.60 2.83 8.29
C ARG A 223 -11.53 2.05 9.24
N ILE A 224 -11.13 0.84 9.63
CA ILE A 224 -11.89 0.01 10.57
C ILE A 224 -12.00 0.71 11.93
N GLY A 225 -13.20 0.69 12.52
CA GLY A 225 -13.48 1.37 13.79
C GLY A 225 -13.82 2.85 13.67
N ARG A 226 -13.87 3.41 12.44
CA ARG A 226 -14.21 4.82 12.15
C ARG A 226 -15.68 5.04 11.77
N GLY A 227 -16.56 4.08 12.03
CA GLY A 227 -17.99 4.20 11.75
C GLY A 227 -18.29 4.38 10.25
N SER A 228 -18.94 5.49 9.89
CA SER A 228 -19.37 5.80 8.52
C SER A 228 -18.24 6.09 7.54
N GLU A 229 -17.01 6.30 8.03
CA GLU A 229 -15.82 6.49 7.19
C GLU A 229 -15.16 5.17 6.76
N SER A 230 -15.72 4.03 7.19
CA SER A 230 -15.20 2.72 6.78
C SER A 230 -15.55 2.45 5.32
N GLU A 231 -14.55 2.02 4.57
CA GLU A 231 -14.69 1.80 3.14
C GLU A 231 -14.25 0.39 2.75
N ARG A 232 -14.87 -0.12 1.70
CA ARG A 232 -14.57 -1.44 1.14
C ARG A 232 -13.77 -1.25 -0.13
N ILE A 233 -12.74 -2.06 -0.26
CA ILE A 233 -11.83 -2.04 -1.39
C ILE A 233 -11.88 -3.43 -2.02
N LEU A 234 -12.06 -3.47 -3.33
CA LEU A 234 -11.91 -4.68 -4.11
C LEU A 234 -10.83 -4.44 -5.15
N GLN A 235 -9.81 -5.30 -5.19
CA GLN A 235 -8.70 -5.19 -6.14
C GLN A 235 -8.55 -6.47 -6.92
N ILE A 236 -8.20 -6.35 -8.20
CA ILE A 236 -7.79 -7.45 -9.04
C ILE A 236 -6.39 -7.13 -9.53
N ARG A 237 -5.46 -8.04 -9.28
CA ARG A 237 -4.07 -7.91 -9.71
C ARG A 237 -3.71 -9.04 -10.66
N TYR A 238 -3.23 -8.67 -11.85
CA TYR A 238 -2.71 -9.60 -12.83
C TYR A 238 -1.23 -9.30 -13.11
N VAL A 239 -0.36 -10.30 -12.96
CA VAL A 239 1.09 -10.17 -13.17
C VAL A 239 1.53 -11.08 -14.31
N THR A 240 2.20 -10.52 -15.31
CA THR A 240 2.70 -11.25 -16.48
C THR A 240 4.14 -10.88 -16.80
N HIS A 241 4.80 -11.72 -17.60
CA HIS A 241 6.11 -11.45 -18.20
C HIS A 241 5.94 -11.02 -19.66
N PHE A 242 6.89 -10.26 -20.19
CA PHE A 242 6.96 -9.87 -21.62
C PHE A 242 8.36 -10.04 -22.21
#